data_AF-A0A1H8PUP4-F1
#
_entry.id   AF-A0A1H8PUP4-F1
#
_cell.length_a   1.000
_cell.length_b   1.000
_cell.length_c   1.000
_cell.angle_alpha   90.00
_cell.angle_beta   90.00
_cell.angle_gamma   90.00
#
_symmetry.space_group_name_H-M   'P 1'
#
loop_
_entity.id
_entity.type
_entity.pdbx_description
1 polymer ?
#
loop_
_entity_poly.entity_id
_entity_poly.type
_entity_poly.pdbx_seq_one_letter_code
_entity_poly.pdbx_strand_id
1 'polypeptide(L)'
;MLEPIYLPKLNHLSPTLDSTLLKIMEEAGELARAVLHFLPYEGLQAAEIADNREATVLLEEVAGELLDVAQTCVTMIFVMEQMPELSGFSTGELIQAHLDKLSAKGYDFDRSGAYNITTAGNFKYLVLPRLRLKQVTLLTTVCKIQEELGELTQFLGKRQGASGECPELATRAALQGCAAELLDVAQCCFTMMYILAESYQVDIGALTQQHVAKLRRKGYCA
;
A
#
# COMPACT_ATOMS: atom_id res chain seq x y z
N MET A 1 -17.99 8.87 8.62
CA MET A 1 -17.42 8.08 7.51
C MET A 1 -16.01 8.59 7.34
N LEU A 2 -14.99 7.72 7.36
CA LEU A 2 -13.60 8.15 7.15
C LEU A 2 -13.43 8.61 5.70
N GLU A 3 -12.62 9.63 5.49
CA GLU A 3 -12.30 10.10 4.15
C GLU A 3 -11.48 9.02 3.41
N PRO A 4 -11.83 8.67 2.16
CA PRO A 4 -11.06 7.69 1.41
C PRO A 4 -9.65 8.19 1.10
N ILE A 5 -8.68 7.28 1.13
CA ILE A 5 -7.31 7.58 0.71
C ILE A 5 -7.23 7.55 -0.81
N TYR A 6 -6.72 8.61 -1.41
CA TYR A 6 -6.54 8.76 -2.85
C TYR A 6 -5.05 8.98 -3.18
N LEU A 7 -4.39 7.94 -3.70
CA LEU A 7 -2.97 8.01 -4.08
C LEU A 7 -2.81 8.22 -5.60
N PRO A 8 -2.09 9.26 -6.06
CA PRO A 8 -1.98 9.59 -7.47
C PRO A 8 -1.02 8.65 -8.22
N LYS A 9 -1.22 8.51 -9.53
CA LYS A 9 -0.17 8.02 -10.44
C LYS A 9 1.01 9.00 -10.50
N LEU A 10 2.23 8.48 -10.38
CA LEU A 10 3.48 9.25 -10.53
C LEU A 10 3.90 9.33 -12.01
N ASN A 11 3.29 10.25 -12.74
CA ASN A 11 3.41 10.38 -14.21
C ASN A 11 4.82 10.70 -14.71
N HIS A 12 5.75 11.11 -13.84
CA HIS A 12 7.14 11.41 -14.21
C HIS A 12 8.11 10.27 -13.88
N LEU A 13 7.60 9.12 -13.42
CA LEU A 13 8.39 7.92 -13.16
C LEU A 13 8.10 6.86 -14.22
N SER A 14 9.09 6.01 -14.47
CA SER A 14 8.97 4.81 -15.31
C SER A 14 9.60 3.62 -14.58
N PRO A 15 9.05 3.23 -13.41
CA PRO A 15 9.61 2.16 -12.62
C PRO A 15 9.45 0.82 -13.34
N THR A 16 10.39 -0.10 -13.09
CA THR A 16 10.24 -1.51 -13.42
C THR A 16 9.78 -2.27 -12.17
N LEU A 17 9.36 -3.53 -12.33
CA LEU A 17 9.06 -4.38 -11.18
C LEU A 17 10.28 -4.58 -10.25
N ASP A 18 11.48 -4.66 -10.83
CA ASP A 18 12.69 -4.87 -10.04
C ASP A 18 13.09 -3.60 -9.28
N SER A 19 12.99 -2.42 -9.91
CA SER A 19 13.22 -1.14 -9.20
C SER A 19 12.15 -0.88 -8.14
N THR A 20 10.91 -1.30 -8.41
CA THR A 20 9.80 -1.21 -7.46
C THR A 20 10.05 -2.11 -6.26
N LEU A 21 10.49 -3.35 -6.46
CA LEU A 21 10.83 -4.25 -5.36
C LEU A 21 11.89 -3.62 -4.45
N LEU A 22 12.97 -3.10 -5.02
CA LEU A 22 14.01 -2.40 -4.24
C LEU A 22 13.44 -1.21 -3.47
N LYS A 23 12.57 -0.42 -4.11
CA LYS A 23 11.99 0.77 -3.47
C LYS A 23 11.01 0.42 -2.35
N ILE A 24 10.16 -0.59 -2.54
CA ILE A 24 9.25 -1.02 -1.47
C ILE A 24 10.03 -1.66 -0.31
N MET A 25 11.13 -2.38 -0.58
CA MET A 25 11.99 -2.90 0.49
C MET A 25 12.63 -1.78 1.32
N GLU A 26 13.05 -0.68 0.67
CA GLU A 26 13.53 0.53 1.35
C GLU A 26 12.43 1.14 2.24
N GLU A 27 11.27 1.43 1.66
CA GLU A 27 10.14 2.09 2.35
C GLU A 27 9.55 1.22 3.46
N ALA A 28 9.49 -0.10 3.28
CA ALA A 28 9.06 -1.04 4.33
C ALA A 28 10.06 -1.06 5.50
N GLY A 29 11.36 -0.91 5.22
CA GLY A 29 12.39 -0.75 6.24
C GLY A 29 12.27 0.57 7.00
N GLU A 30 11.98 1.67 6.29
CA GLU A 30 11.71 2.98 6.90
C GLU A 30 10.47 2.94 7.79
N LEU A 31 9.39 2.31 7.33
CA LEU A 31 8.19 2.05 8.12
C LEU A 31 8.48 1.22 9.37
N ALA A 32 9.23 0.12 9.24
CA ALA A 32 9.59 -0.73 10.37
C ALA A 32 10.37 0.06 11.44
N ARG A 33 11.30 0.92 11.02
CA ARG A 33 12.04 1.82 11.91
C ARG A 33 11.12 2.83 12.60
N ALA A 34 10.23 3.49 11.85
CA ALA A 34 9.28 4.45 12.42
C ALA A 34 8.36 3.79 13.46
N VAL A 35 7.84 2.60 13.14
CA VAL A 35 7.02 1.80 14.06
C VAL A 35 7.79 1.42 15.32
N LEU A 36 9.05 1.00 15.18
CA LEU A 36 9.88 0.66 16.34
C LEU A 36 10.08 1.86 17.28
N HIS A 37 10.29 3.05 16.73
CA HIS A 37 10.39 4.27 17.53
C HIS A 37 9.07 4.65 18.21
N PHE A 38 7.93 4.45 17.55
CA PHE A 38 6.61 4.75 18.12
C PHE A 38 6.13 3.71 19.13
N LEU A 39 6.65 2.47 19.10
CA LEU A 39 6.19 1.35 19.92
C LEU A 39 6.02 1.65 21.42
N PRO A 40 6.89 2.44 22.10
CA PRO A 40 6.69 2.81 23.51
C PRO A 40 5.39 3.57 23.79
N TYR A 41 4.77 4.17 22.77
CA TYR A 41 3.57 5.00 22.86
C TYR A 41 2.30 4.30 22.34
N GLU A 42 2.39 3.10 21.77
CA GLU A 42 1.24 2.40 21.14
C GLU A 42 0.08 2.12 22.12
N GLY A 43 0.36 2.05 23.43
CA GLY A 43 -0.65 1.86 24.47
C GLY A 43 -1.35 3.13 24.94
N LEU A 44 -0.91 4.31 24.50
CA LEU A 44 -1.48 5.60 24.91
C LEU A 44 -2.79 5.89 24.17
N GLN A 45 -3.69 6.59 24.85
CA GLN A 45 -4.91 7.10 24.22
C GLN A 45 -4.61 8.32 23.36
N ALA A 46 -5.51 8.64 22.42
CA ALA A 46 -5.36 9.79 21.52
C ALA A 46 -5.03 11.12 22.24
N ALA A 47 -5.67 11.39 23.37
CA ALA A 47 -5.41 12.60 24.16
C ALA A 47 -3.99 12.62 24.75
N GLU A 48 -3.49 11.48 25.22
CA GLU A 48 -2.13 11.33 25.76
C GLU A 48 -1.07 11.46 24.67
N ILE A 49 -1.35 10.97 23.46
CA ILE A 49 -0.51 11.19 22.28
C ILE A 49 -0.46 12.68 21.93
N ALA A 50 -1.62 13.35 21.90
CA ALA A 50 -1.71 14.77 21.55
C ALA A 50 -0.96 15.69 22.54
N ASP A 51 -0.96 15.32 23.83
CA ASP A 51 -0.20 16.05 24.87
C ASP A 51 1.30 15.70 24.86
N ASN A 52 1.71 14.66 24.13
CA ASN A 52 3.10 14.24 23.99
C ASN A 52 3.65 14.58 22.59
N ARG A 53 4.44 15.66 22.53
CA ARG A 53 5.06 16.13 21.29
C ARG A 53 5.91 15.08 20.59
N GLU A 54 6.65 14.25 21.32
CA GLU A 54 7.49 13.20 20.73
C GLU A 54 6.62 12.12 20.10
N ALA A 55 5.63 11.63 20.84
CA ALA A 55 4.70 10.62 20.34
C ALA A 55 3.92 11.10 19.11
N THR A 56 3.49 12.36 19.09
CA THR A 56 2.81 12.97 17.93
C THR A 56 3.71 12.95 16.68
N VAL A 57 4.96 13.40 16.80
CA VAL A 57 5.90 13.41 15.66
C VAL A 57 6.19 12.00 15.15
N LEU A 58 6.38 11.04 16.07
CA LEU A 58 6.63 9.65 15.70
C LEU A 58 5.41 8.98 15.04
N LEU A 59 4.19 9.31 15.47
CA LEU A 59 2.96 8.85 14.84
C LEU A 59 2.82 9.44 13.42
N GLU A 60 3.13 10.71 13.23
CA GLU A 60 3.17 11.35 11.91
C GLU A 60 4.21 10.69 10.99
N GLU A 61 5.38 10.32 11.52
CA GLU A 61 6.40 9.56 10.78
C GLU A 61 5.83 8.20 10.33
N VAL A 62 5.26 7.41 11.25
CA VAL A 62 4.62 6.13 10.92
C VAL A 62 3.57 6.27 9.83
N ALA A 63 2.67 7.25 9.94
CA ALA A 63 1.62 7.48 8.97
C ALA A 63 2.17 7.93 7.60
N GLY A 64 3.23 8.73 7.59
CA GLY A 64 3.96 9.13 6.39
C GLY A 64 4.60 7.95 5.67
N GLU A 65 5.25 7.05 6.41
CA GLU A 65 5.89 5.85 5.85
C GLU A 65 4.86 4.82 5.33
N LEU A 66 3.71 4.67 6.01
CA LEU A 66 2.60 3.87 5.48
C LEU A 66 2.12 4.36 4.12
N LEU A 67 2.05 5.68 3.93
CA LEU A 67 1.67 6.28 2.64
C LEU A 67 2.77 6.09 1.59
N ASP A 68 4.05 6.15 1.94
CA ASP A 68 5.15 5.92 1.00
C ASP A 68 5.12 4.48 0.47
N VAL A 69 5.06 3.47 1.35
CA VAL A 69 4.91 2.05 0.96
C VAL A 69 3.71 1.84 0.04
N ALA A 70 2.55 2.39 0.43
CA ALA A 70 1.33 2.27 -0.35
C ALA A 70 1.45 2.95 -1.73
N GLN A 71 2.05 4.14 -1.78
CA GLN A 71 2.24 4.91 -3.01
C GLN A 71 3.12 4.17 -4.01
N THR A 72 4.19 3.52 -3.57
CA THR A 72 5.04 2.74 -4.48
C THR A 72 4.30 1.54 -5.06
N CYS A 73 3.50 0.84 -4.25
CA CYS A 73 2.64 -0.25 -4.72
C CYS A 73 1.62 0.23 -5.77
N VAL A 74 0.89 1.29 -5.45
CA VAL A 74 -0.13 1.89 -6.33
C VAL A 74 0.47 2.38 -7.64
N THR A 75 1.65 3.01 -7.59
CA THR A 75 2.35 3.48 -8.79
C THR A 75 2.66 2.34 -9.73
N MET A 76 3.18 1.22 -9.21
CA MET A 76 3.53 0.07 -10.04
C MET A 76 2.28 -0.60 -10.64
N ILE A 77 1.18 -0.72 -9.89
CA ILE A 77 -0.09 -1.24 -10.41
C ILE A 77 -0.54 -0.44 -11.66
N PHE A 78 -0.43 0.89 -11.62
CA PHE A 78 -0.78 1.74 -12.76
C PHE A 78 0.20 1.66 -13.94
N VAL A 79 1.45 1.27 -13.69
CA VAL A 79 2.44 1.01 -14.76
C VAL A 79 2.18 -0.36 -15.38
N MET A 80 1.85 -1.37 -14.57
CA MET A 80 1.54 -2.74 -15.03
C MET A 80 0.32 -2.78 -15.96
N GLU A 81 -0.69 -1.96 -15.70
CA GLU A 81 -1.84 -1.79 -16.61
C GLU A 81 -1.44 -1.40 -18.04
N GLN A 82 -0.29 -0.75 -18.20
CA GLN A 82 0.21 -0.27 -19.49
C GLN A 82 1.21 -1.23 -20.14
N MET A 83 1.55 -2.34 -19.48
CA MET A 83 2.50 -3.32 -20.00
C MET A 83 1.88 -4.14 -21.14
N PRO A 84 2.55 -4.28 -22.30
CA PRO A 84 2.06 -5.10 -23.42
C PRO A 84 1.76 -6.56 -23.05
N GLU A 85 2.55 -7.13 -22.14
CA GLU A 85 2.41 -8.50 -21.62
C GLU A 85 1.10 -8.70 -20.83
N LEU A 86 0.56 -7.60 -20.30
CA LEU A 86 -0.72 -7.52 -19.63
C LEU A 86 -1.79 -6.88 -20.52
N SER A 87 -1.64 -6.92 -21.85
CA SER A 87 -2.70 -6.47 -22.75
C SER A 87 -4.03 -7.21 -22.46
N GLY A 88 -5.10 -6.41 -22.33
CA GLY A 88 -6.43 -6.88 -21.90
C GLY A 88 -6.57 -7.13 -20.40
N PHE A 89 -5.56 -6.82 -19.57
CA PHE A 89 -5.67 -6.80 -18.11
C PHE A 89 -6.27 -5.48 -17.65
N SER A 90 -7.44 -5.53 -17.02
CA SER A 90 -8.08 -4.35 -16.43
C SER A 90 -7.69 -4.23 -14.96
N THR A 91 -7.21 -3.07 -14.55
CA THR A 91 -6.98 -2.81 -13.12
C THR A 91 -8.29 -2.86 -12.31
N GLY A 92 -9.44 -2.61 -12.94
CA GLY A 92 -10.75 -2.83 -12.31
C GLY A 92 -11.04 -4.30 -12.01
N GLU A 93 -10.68 -5.22 -12.93
CA GLU A 93 -10.80 -6.66 -12.70
C GLU A 93 -9.85 -7.13 -11.60
N LEU A 94 -8.64 -6.57 -11.55
CA LEU A 94 -7.68 -6.84 -10.49
C LEU A 94 -8.22 -6.44 -9.11
N ILE A 95 -8.82 -5.24 -9.00
CA ILE A 95 -9.47 -4.80 -7.76
C ILE A 95 -10.63 -5.72 -7.39
N GLN A 96 -11.49 -6.07 -8.35
CA GLN A 96 -12.60 -6.99 -8.06
C GLN A 96 -12.09 -8.34 -7.56
N ALA A 97 -11.09 -8.93 -8.22
CA ALA A 97 -10.47 -10.18 -7.81
C ALA A 97 -9.87 -10.08 -6.39
N HIS A 98 -9.26 -8.93 -6.05
CA HIS A 98 -8.74 -8.67 -4.71
C HIS A 98 -9.87 -8.60 -3.67
N LEU A 99 -10.98 -7.89 -3.94
CA LEU A 99 -12.15 -7.82 -3.04
C LEU A 99 -12.83 -9.18 -2.86
N ASP A 100 -12.91 -9.99 -3.92
CA ASP A 100 -13.44 -11.34 -3.88
C ASP A 100 -12.54 -12.25 -3.02
N LYS A 101 -11.21 -12.14 -3.19
CA LYS A 101 -10.22 -12.83 -2.34
C LYS A 101 -10.39 -12.44 -0.88
N LEU A 102 -10.55 -11.15 -0.57
CA LEU A 102 -10.75 -10.67 0.80
C LEU A 102 -12.02 -11.29 1.40
N SER A 103 -13.12 -11.29 0.64
CA SER A 103 -14.38 -11.90 1.05
C SER A 103 -14.24 -13.41 1.29
N ALA A 104 -13.53 -14.12 0.42
CA ALA A 104 -13.31 -15.56 0.54
C ALA A 104 -12.45 -15.93 1.76
N LYS A 105 -11.46 -15.07 2.10
CA LYS A 105 -10.66 -15.20 3.33
C LYS A 105 -11.44 -14.82 4.60
N GLY A 106 -12.67 -14.34 4.47
CA GLY A 106 -13.55 -13.98 5.59
C GLY A 106 -13.29 -12.58 6.18
N TYR A 107 -12.58 -11.71 5.45
CA TYR A 107 -12.42 -10.32 5.88
C TYR A 107 -13.72 -9.54 5.74
N ASP A 108 -14.07 -8.78 6.78
CA ASP A 108 -15.25 -7.93 6.81
C ASP A 108 -14.88 -6.48 6.47
N PHE A 109 -15.66 -5.84 5.61
CA PHE A 109 -15.49 -4.45 5.18
C PHE A 109 -16.80 -3.91 4.59
N ASP A 110 -16.89 -2.59 4.43
CA ASP A 110 -18.11 -1.95 3.92
C ASP A 110 -18.35 -2.26 2.43
N ARG A 111 -19.29 -3.15 2.13
CA ARG A 111 -19.61 -3.55 0.75
C ARG A 111 -20.38 -2.49 -0.05
N SER A 112 -20.81 -1.40 0.59
CA SER A 112 -21.47 -0.29 -0.11
C SER A 112 -20.49 0.71 -0.72
N GLY A 113 -19.20 0.61 -0.36
CA GLY A 113 -18.15 1.49 -0.86
C GLY A 113 -17.83 1.27 -2.35
N ALA A 114 -17.58 2.37 -3.06
CA ALA A 114 -17.07 2.33 -4.43
C ALA A 114 -15.54 2.14 -4.43
N TYR A 115 -15.08 0.89 -4.22
CA TYR A 115 -13.66 0.53 -4.31
C TYR A 115 -13.28 0.32 -5.76
N ASN A 116 -12.52 1.26 -6.30
CA ASN A 116 -12.16 1.25 -7.70
C ASN A 116 -10.86 2.02 -7.93
N ILE A 117 -10.45 1.98 -9.19
CA ILE A 117 -9.47 2.91 -9.72
C ILE A 117 -10.24 3.98 -10.48
N THR A 118 -10.20 5.20 -9.97
CA THR A 118 -10.83 6.35 -10.60
C THR A 118 -9.76 7.17 -11.33
N THR A 119 -10.10 7.65 -12.52
CA THR A 119 -9.28 8.65 -13.22
C THR A 119 -9.95 10.01 -13.08
N ALA A 120 -9.23 10.98 -12.51
CA ALA A 120 -9.68 12.37 -12.45
C ALA A 120 -8.58 13.28 -13.03
N GLY A 121 -8.88 13.94 -14.15
CA GLY A 121 -7.89 14.67 -14.94
C GLY A 121 -6.76 13.75 -15.41
N ASN A 122 -5.51 14.12 -15.12
CA ASN A 122 -4.31 13.36 -15.47
C ASN A 122 -3.88 12.35 -14.40
N PHE A 123 -4.68 12.16 -13.36
CA PHE A 123 -4.33 11.31 -12.22
C PHE A 123 -5.24 10.09 -12.18
N LYS A 124 -4.61 8.94 -11.93
CA LYS A 124 -5.32 7.75 -11.47
C LYS A 124 -5.20 7.67 -9.96
N TYR A 125 -6.29 7.28 -9.33
CA TYR A 125 -6.39 7.11 -7.89
C TYR A 125 -6.92 5.72 -7.59
N LEU A 126 -6.33 5.08 -6.57
CA LEU A 126 -6.80 3.82 -6.03
C LEU A 126 -7.51 4.06 -4.69
N VAL A 127 -8.68 3.44 -4.50
CA VAL A 127 -9.39 3.41 -3.22
C VAL A 127 -9.58 1.96 -2.78
N LEU A 128 -9.14 1.65 -1.55
CA LEU A 128 -9.25 0.33 -0.93
C LEU A 128 -10.07 0.39 0.38
N PRO A 129 -10.77 -0.71 0.75
CA PRO A 129 -11.58 -0.78 1.95
C PRO A 129 -10.78 -0.65 3.25
N ARG A 130 -11.45 -0.20 4.31
CA ARG A 130 -11.02 -0.46 5.70
C ARG A 130 -11.47 -1.86 6.09
N LEU A 131 -10.53 -2.78 6.36
CA LEU A 131 -10.88 -4.10 6.89
C LEU A 131 -11.17 -4.02 8.40
N ARG A 132 -12.25 -4.67 8.83
CA ARG A 132 -12.67 -4.79 10.23
C ARG A 132 -11.94 -5.97 10.88
N LEU A 133 -10.67 -5.74 11.21
CA LEU A 133 -9.80 -6.76 11.77
C LEU A 133 -9.86 -6.74 13.31
N LYS A 134 -9.78 -7.92 13.92
CA LYS A 134 -9.62 -8.04 15.37
C LYS A 134 -8.13 -8.05 15.70
N GLN A 135 -7.71 -7.22 16.65
CA GLN A 135 -6.36 -7.26 17.25
C GLN A 135 -5.21 -7.09 16.23
N VAL A 136 -5.23 -6.01 15.45
CA VAL A 136 -4.11 -5.62 14.59
C VAL A 136 -3.34 -4.49 15.25
N THR A 137 -2.02 -4.66 15.33
CA THR A 137 -1.06 -3.68 15.83
C THR A 137 -0.15 -3.19 14.71
N LEU A 138 0.56 -2.08 14.93
CA LEU A 138 1.55 -1.57 13.97
C LEU A 138 2.61 -2.63 13.65
N LEU A 139 3.09 -3.35 14.67
CA LEU A 139 4.08 -4.40 14.49
C LEU A 139 3.55 -5.54 13.62
N THR A 140 2.31 -6.01 13.85
CA THR A 140 1.73 -7.07 13.02
C THR A 140 1.50 -6.62 11.58
N THR A 141 1.20 -5.34 11.34
CA THR A 141 1.10 -4.78 10.00
C THR A 141 2.45 -4.77 9.28
N VAL A 142 3.54 -4.40 9.97
CA VAL A 142 4.89 -4.48 9.41
C VAL A 142 5.25 -5.92 9.04
N CYS A 143 4.97 -6.89 9.92
CA CYS A 143 5.20 -8.30 9.62
C CYS A 143 4.39 -8.76 8.40
N LYS A 144 3.12 -8.34 8.30
CA LYS A 144 2.27 -8.71 7.16
C LYS A 144 2.77 -8.10 5.85
N ILE A 145 3.17 -6.82 5.85
CA ILE A 145 3.81 -6.20 4.69
C ILE A 145 5.06 -6.99 4.27
N GLN A 146 5.90 -7.41 5.21
CA GLN A 146 7.11 -8.18 4.90
C GLN A 146 6.79 -9.57 4.31
N GLU A 147 5.72 -10.21 4.75
CA GLU A 147 5.20 -11.46 4.18
C GLU A 147 4.79 -11.27 2.71
N GLU A 148 3.95 -10.27 2.42
CA GLU A 148 3.48 -10.00 1.05
C GLU A 148 4.64 -9.60 0.12
N LEU A 149 5.67 -8.90 0.63
CA LEU A 149 6.88 -8.62 -0.15
C LEU A 149 7.70 -9.88 -0.45
N GLY A 150 7.68 -10.87 0.44
CA GLY A 150 8.23 -12.19 0.18
C GLY A 150 7.49 -12.90 -0.96
N GLU A 151 6.16 -12.86 -0.95
CA GLU A 151 5.33 -13.43 -2.02
C GLU A 151 5.55 -12.72 -3.37
N LEU A 152 5.63 -11.38 -3.36
CA LEU A 152 6.00 -10.59 -4.54
C LEU A 152 7.36 -11.03 -5.10
N THR A 153 8.35 -11.19 -4.22
CA THR A 153 9.70 -11.66 -4.61
C THR A 153 9.65 -13.06 -5.21
N GLN A 154 8.80 -13.94 -4.70
CA GLN A 154 8.62 -15.29 -5.25
C GLN A 154 8.09 -15.24 -6.70
N PHE A 155 7.07 -14.42 -6.98
CA PHE A 155 6.56 -14.28 -8.36
C PHE A 155 7.61 -13.69 -9.31
N LEU A 156 8.41 -12.72 -8.83
CA LEU A 156 9.52 -12.17 -9.60
C LEU A 156 10.66 -13.17 -9.82
N GLY A 157 10.98 -14.00 -8.83
CA GLY A 157 12.01 -15.04 -8.90
C GLY A 157 11.64 -16.17 -9.85
N LYS A 158 10.39 -16.67 -9.80
CA LYS A 158 9.86 -17.68 -10.72
C LYS A 158 9.88 -17.21 -12.19
N ARG A 159 9.74 -15.90 -12.43
CA ARG A 159 9.90 -15.30 -13.77
C ARG A 159 11.35 -15.36 -14.27
N GLN A 160 12.34 -15.28 -13.38
CA GLN A 160 13.76 -15.17 -13.73
C GLN A 160 14.48 -16.52 -13.78
N GLY A 161 13.86 -17.62 -13.32
CA GLY A 161 14.55 -18.89 -13.10
C GLY A 161 15.69 -18.75 -12.06
N ALA A 162 15.56 -17.75 -11.18
CA ALA A 162 16.55 -17.50 -10.14
C ALA A 162 16.60 -18.71 -9.18
N SER A 163 17.80 -19.10 -8.75
CA SER A 163 18.07 -20.30 -7.93
C SER A 163 17.99 -21.66 -8.65
N GLY A 164 18.07 -21.69 -9.99
CA GLY A 164 18.18 -22.94 -10.76
C GLY A 164 16.84 -23.64 -11.02
N GLU A 165 15.73 -22.96 -10.72
CA GLU A 165 14.37 -23.42 -11.03
C GLU A 165 14.07 -23.20 -12.52
N CYS A 166 13.40 -24.15 -13.17
CA CYS A 166 12.85 -23.92 -14.51
C CYS A 166 11.76 -22.82 -14.42
N PRO A 167 11.59 -21.96 -15.43
CA PRO A 167 10.47 -21.03 -15.47
C PRO A 167 9.14 -21.82 -15.48
N GLU A 168 8.56 -22.04 -14.29
CA GLU A 168 7.34 -22.84 -14.13
C GLU A 168 6.07 -22.04 -14.45
N LEU A 169 6.14 -20.70 -14.40
CA LEU A 169 5.00 -19.82 -14.61
C LEU A 169 5.09 -19.09 -15.95
N ALA A 170 3.97 -19.07 -16.67
CA ALA A 170 3.81 -18.17 -17.81
C ALA A 170 4.00 -16.71 -17.37
N THR A 171 4.68 -15.90 -18.18
CA THR A 171 4.99 -14.49 -17.88
C THR A 171 3.76 -13.72 -17.40
N ARG A 172 2.62 -13.90 -18.09
CA ARG A 172 1.35 -13.25 -17.72
C ARG A 172 0.89 -13.62 -16.31
N ALA A 173 0.97 -14.90 -15.93
CA ALA A 173 0.56 -15.37 -14.61
C ALA A 173 1.49 -14.82 -13.51
N ALA A 174 2.80 -14.78 -13.76
CA ALA A 174 3.76 -14.17 -12.83
C ALA A 174 3.48 -12.68 -12.62
N LEU A 175 3.20 -11.93 -13.68
CA LEU A 175 2.85 -10.51 -13.60
C LEU A 175 1.51 -10.29 -12.88
N GLN A 176 0.51 -11.13 -13.12
CA GLN A 176 -0.77 -11.07 -12.39
C GLN A 176 -0.58 -11.34 -10.89
N GLY A 177 0.27 -12.32 -10.53
CA GLY A 177 0.67 -12.56 -9.14
C GLY A 177 1.34 -11.34 -8.52
N CYS A 178 2.31 -10.74 -9.20
CA CYS A 178 2.96 -9.50 -8.72
C CYS A 178 1.95 -8.37 -8.46
N ALA A 179 0.98 -8.19 -9.36
CA ALA A 179 -0.05 -7.16 -9.20
C ALA A 179 -0.96 -7.44 -8.00
N ALA A 180 -1.28 -8.71 -7.74
CA ALA A 180 -2.06 -9.13 -6.58
C ALA A 180 -1.32 -8.86 -5.27
N GLU A 181 -0.02 -9.16 -5.19
CA GLU A 181 0.78 -8.91 -3.98
C GLU A 181 1.01 -7.42 -3.72
N LEU A 182 1.20 -6.62 -4.77
CA LEU A 182 1.24 -5.14 -4.63
C LEU A 182 -0.07 -4.59 -4.04
N LEU A 183 -1.22 -5.18 -4.39
CA LEU A 183 -2.50 -4.81 -3.79
C LEU A 183 -2.62 -5.24 -2.33
N ASP A 184 -2.10 -6.41 -1.96
CA ASP A 184 -2.15 -6.89 -0.58
C ASP A 184 -1.29 -6.00 0.34
N VAL A 185 -0.11 -5.59 -0.13
CA VAL A 185 0.72 -4.59 0.58
C VAL A 185 -0.04 -3.27 0.73
N ALA A 186 -0.58 -2.72 -0.36
CA ALA A 186 -1.34 -1.47 -0.32
C ALA A 186 -2.56 -1.56 0.63
N GLN A 187 -3.29 -2.68 0.60
CA GLN A 187 -4.45 -2.94 1.47
C GLN A 187 -4.06 -2.96 2.95
N CYS A 188 -2.90 -3.53 3.30
CA CYS A 188 -2.37 -3.50 4.67
C CYS A 188 -2.12 -2.05 5.12
N CYS A 189 -1.46 -1.25 4.28
CA CYS A 189 -1.19 0.17 4.57
C CYS A 189 -2.48 0.97 4.75
N PHE A 190 -3.44 0.84 3.83
CA PHE A 190 -4.72 1.56 3.90
C PHE A 190 -5.50 1.19 5.15
N THR A 191 -5.59 -0.10 5.48
CA THR A 191 -6.29 -0.57 6.68
C THR A 191 -5.66 0.01 7.93
N MET A 192 -4.33 0.00 8.03
CA MET A 192 -3.64 0.57 9.20
C MET A 192 -3.82 2.08 9.28
N MET A 193 -3.76 2.81 8.17
CA MET A 193 -4.05 4.26 8.14
C MET A 193 -5.45 4.57 8.69
N TYR A 194 -6.47 3.79 8.33
CA TYR A 194 -7.80 3.94 8.91
C TYR A 194 -7.84 3.61 10.41
N ILE A 195 -7.09 2.59 10.86
CA ILE A 195 -6.97 2.27 12.30
C ILE A 195 -6.30 3.42 13.06
N LEU A 196 -5.25 4.04 12.52
CA LEU A 196 -4.59 5.19 13.15
C LEU A 196 -5.54 6.40 13.25
N ALA A 197 -6.35 6.64 12.23
CA ALA A 197 -7.37 7.68 12.26
C ALA A 197 -8.44 7.44 13.34
N GLU A 198 -8.86 6.19 13.53
CA GLU A 198 -9.83 5.82 14.56
C GLU A 198 -9.22 5.86 15.99
N SER A 199 -8.02 5.31 16.16
CA SER A 199 -7.39 5.12 17.48
C SER A 199 -6.71 6.38 18.01
N TYR A 200 -6.14 7.20 17.12
CA TYR A 200 -5.32 8.36 17.49
C TYR A 200 -5.80 9.68 16.88
N GLN A 201 -6.97 9.69 16.21
CA GLN A 201 -7.54 10.88 15.57
C GLN A 201 -6.63 11.49 14.49
N VAL A 202 -5.83 10.66 13.83
CA VAL A 202 -5.01 11.07 12.70
C VAL A 202 -5.89 11.57 11.54
N ASP A 203 -5.59 12.77 11.04
CA ASP A 203 -6.28 13.36 9.88
C ASP A 203 -5.72 12.80 8.56
N ILE A 204 -6.41 11.81 8.01
CA ILE A 204 -6.06 11.16 6.73
C ILE A 204 -6.02 12.17 5.58
N GLY A 205 -6.97 13.12 5.55
CA GLY A 205 -7.08 14.11 4.49
C GLY A 205 -5.86 15.02 4.47
N ALA A 206 -5.50 15.56 5.64
CA ALA A 206 -4.30 16.38 5.80
C ALA A 206 -3.01 15.62 5.44
N LEU A 207 -2.85 14.38 5.92
CA LEU A 207 -1.68 13.55 5.61
C LEU A 207 -1.57 13.23 4.12
N THR A 208 -2.67 12.85 3.48
CA THR A 208 -2.68 12.56 2.04
C THR A 208 -2.32 13.80 1.24
N GLN A 209 -2.84 14.98 1.62
CA GLN A 209 -2.48 16.25 0.98
C GLN A 209 -0.99 16.58 1.17
N GLN A 210 -0.45 16.41 2.38
CA GLN A 210 0.97 16.63 2.66
C GLN A 210 1.86 15.66 1.87
N HIS A 211 1.46 14.39 1.78
CA HIS A 211 2.16 13.37 1.01
C HIS A 211 2.15 13.71 -0.48
N VAL A 212 1.01 14.06 -1.08
CA VAL A 212 0.94 14.49 -2.48
C VAL A 212 1.76 15.75 -2.73
N ALA A 213 1.73 16.72 -1.81
CA ALA A 213 2.58 17.90 -1.90
C ALA A 213 4.08 17.56 -1.86
N LYS A 214 4.49 16.58 -1.04
CA LYS A 214 5.87 16.04 -1.02
C LYS A 214 6.25 15.46 -2.37
N LEU A 215 5.39 14.65 -2.97
CA LEU A 215 5.62 14.03 -4.29
C LEU A 215 5.75 15.08 -5.40
N ARG A 216 4.91 16.11 -5.38
CA ARG A 216 4.99 17.26 -6.31
C ARG A 216 6.31 18.01 -6.18
N ARG A 217 6.76 18.28 -4.95
CA ARG A 217 8.07 18.92 -4.70
C ARG A 217 9.25 18.08 -5.20
N LYS A 218 9.14 16.76 -5.14
CA LYS A 218 10.13 15.82 -5.71
C LYS A 218 10.05 15.71 -7.24
N GLY A 219 9.04 16.32 -7.87
CA GLY A 219 8.84 16.28 -9.32
C GLY A 219 8.26 14.95 -9.82
N TYR A 220 7.68 14.12 -8.96
CA TYR A 220 7.16 12.81 -9.32
C TYR A 220 5.76 12.87 -9.96
N CYS A 221 5.01 13.93 -9.64
CA CYS A 221 3.70 14.21 -10.20
C CYS A 221 3.46 15.73 -10.30
N ALA A 222 2.51 16.13 -11.15
CA ALA A 222 2.14 17.53 -11.39
C ALA A 222 1.20 18.10 -10.30
#